data_AF-A0A379F1F4-F1
#
_entry.id   AF-A0A379F1F4-F1
#
_cell.length_a   1.000
_cell.length_b   1.000
_cell.length_c   1.000
_cell.angle_alpha   90.00
_cell.angle_beta   90.00
_cell.angle_gamma   90.00
#
_symmetry.space_group_name_H-M   'P 1'
#
loop_
_entity.id
_entity.type
_entity.pdbx_description
1 polymer ?
#
loop_
_entity_poly.entity_id
_entity_poly.type
_entity_poly.pdbx_seq_one_letter_code
_entity_poly.pdbx_strand_id
1 'polypeptide(L)'
;MDKERVVERLSWILNSPVSSPRYATKEFREEQFRFFENYVHFLQDNGFTTRILLKKGEKATNESQIKVGDLTPEGLKFYAFGVRKWREKYDRAKDKIRAINDFAFIEKKLKQFREQETK
;
A
#
# COMPACT_ATOMS: atom_id res chain seq x y z
N MET A 1 0.32 15.23 15.66
CA MET A 1 0.42 14.90 14.23
C MET A 1 -0.96 15.08 13.61
N ASP A 2 -1.05 15.79 12.49
CA ASP A 2 -2.34 16.04 11.83
C ASP A 2 -2.93 14.73 11.30
N LYS A 3 -4.12 14.36 11.81
CA LYS A 3 -4.84 13.13 11.44
C LYS A 3 -5.41 13.20 10.03
N GLU A 4 -5.71 14.39 9.52
CA GLU A 4 -6.29 14.58 8.20
C GLU A 4 -5.25 14.56 7.08
N ARG A 5 -3.97 14.67 7.43
CA ARG A 5 -2.87 14.59 6.48
C ARG A 5 -2.92 13.27 5.71
N VAL A 6 -2.96 13.37 4.38
CA VAL A 6 -2.92 12.22 3.47
C VAL A 6 -1.51 11.63 3.43
N VAL A 7 -1.40 10.33 3.72
CA VAL A 7 -0.15 9.55 3.62
C VAL A 7 0.06 9.08 2.19
N GLU A 8 -1.01 8.62 1.54
CA GLU A 8 -0.99 8.17 0.15
C GLU A 8 -2.38 8.36 -0.48
N ARG A 9 -2.39 8.74 -1.77
CA ARG A 9 -3.60 8.83 -2.58
C ARG A 9 -3.31 8.26 -3.96
N LEU A 10 -4.18 7.37 -4.45
CA LEU A 10 -3.98 6.70 -5.74
C LEU A 10 -3.89 7.69 -6.90
N SER A 11 -4.66 8.78 -6.89
CA SER A 11 -4.57 9.83 -7.91
C SER A 11 -3.17 10.42 -8.05
N TRP A 12 -2.36 10.48 -6.99
CA TRP A 12 -0.97 11.00 -7.08
C TRP A 12 -0.07 10.05 -7.87
N ILE A 13 -0.29 8.74 -7.73
CA ILE A 13 0.45 7.71 -8.45
C ILE A 13 0.01 7.69 -9.93
N LEU A 14 -1.30 7.77 -10.16
CA LEU A 14 -1.90 7.66 -11.49
C LEU A 14 -1.70 8.92 -12.35
N ASN A 15 -1.63 10.09 -11.74
CA ASN A 15 -1.43 11.37 -12.44
C ASN A 15 0.02 11.86 -12.36
N SER A 16 0.95 11.02 -11.91
CA SER A 16 2.36 11.38 -11.84
C SER A 16 2.86 11.72 -13.26
N PRO A 17 3.62 12.82 -13.45
CA PRO A 17 4.01 13.34 -14.77
C PRO A 17 5.08 12.48 -15.48
N VAL A 18 5.20 11.20 -15.11
CA VAL A 18 6.23 10.30 -15.65
C VAL A 18 5.99 10.09 -17.14
N SER A 19 7.03 10.31 -17.94
CA SER A 19 7.01 10.33 -19.40
C SER A 19 6.74 8.98 -20.09
N SER A 20 6.53 7.90 -19.34
CA SER A 20 6.30 6.58 -19.96
C SER A 20 4.83 6.43 -20.39
N PRO A 21 4.57 6.05 -21.66
CA PRO A 21 3.21 5.78 -22.14
C PRO A 21 2.46 4.72 -21.31
N ARG A 22 3.19 3.86 -20.58
CA ARG A 22 2.62 2.82 -19.71
C ARG A 22 1.70 3.38 -18.63
N TYR A 23 1.97 4.58 -18.10
CA TYR A 23 1.16 5.16 -17.02
C TYR A 23 -0.25 5.55 -17.49
N ALA A 24 -0.45 5.72 -18.80
CA ALA A 24 -1.76 6.01 -19.39
C ALA A 24 -2.61 4.75 -19.62
N THR A 25 -2.06 3.54 -19.50
CA THR A 25 -2.79 2.32 -19.87
C THR A 25 -3.76 1.86 -18.77
N LYS A 26 -4.79 1.13 -19.18
CA LYS A 26 -5.79 0.58 -18.26
C LYS A 26 -5.16 -0.47 -17.33
N GLU A 27 -4.24 -1.27 -17.86
CA GLU A 27 -3.52 -2.31 -17.12
C GLU A 27 -2.71 -1.70 -15.97
N PHE A 28 -2.00 -0.60 -16.22
CA PHE A 28 -1.26 0.08 -15.16
C PHE A 28 -2.19 0.57 -14.04
N ARG A 29 -3.36 1.13 -14.38
CA ARG A 29 -4.35 1.56 -13.39
C ARG A 29 -4.88 0.39 -12.56
N GLU A 30 -5.28 -0.69 -13.22
CA GLU A 30 -5.76 -1.91 -12.57
C GLU A 30 -4.69 -2.54 -11.66
N GLU A 31 -3.43 -2.52 -12.08
CA GLU A 31 -2.27 -2.91 -11.27
C GLU A 31 -2.13 -2.05 -10.00
N GLN A 32 -2.24 -0.72 -10.12
CA GLN A 32 -2.13 0.18 -8.96
C GLN A 32 -3.28 -0.02 -7.98
N PHE A 33 -4.51 -0.16 -8.48
CA PHE A 33 -5.68 -0.45 -7.65
C PHE A 33 -5.52 -1.77 -6.92
N ARG A 34 -5.13 -2.85 -7.61
CA ARG A 34 -4.94 -4.15 -6.98
C ARG A 34 -3.80 -4.13 -5.94
N PHE A 35 -2.71 -3.41 -6.21
CA PHE A 35 -1.65 -3.26 -5.23
C PHE A 35 -2.13 -2.51 -3.99
N PHE A 36 -2.90 -1.43 -4.16
CA PHE A 36 -3.53 -0.69 -3.08
C PHE A 36 -4.46 -1.56 -2.23
N GLU A 37 -5.36 -2.30 -2.89
CA GLU A 37 -6.25 -3.27 -2.24
C GLU A 37 -5.45 -4.26 -1.38
N ASN A 38 -4.38 -4.83 -1.94
CA ASN A 38 -3.56 -5.84 -1.28
C ASN A 38 -2.91 -5.32 0.01
N TYR A 39 -2.23 -4.16 -0.03
CA TYR A 39 -1.56 -3.67 1.17
C TYR A 39 -2.54 -3.01 2.16
N VAL A 40 -3.67 -2.45 1.73
CA VAL A 40 -4.71 -1.97 2.64
C VAL A 40 -5.31 -3.14 3.42
N HIS A 41 -5.68 -4.21 2.74
CA HIS A 41 -6.16 -5.41 3.43
C HIS A 41 -5.08 -5.99 4.35
N PHE A 42 -3.82 -6.05 3.91
CA PHE A 42 -2.72 -6.49 4.77
C PHE A 42 -2.59 -5.65 6.04
N LEU A 43 -2.71 -4.32 5.95
CA LEU A 43 -2.67 -3.43 7.12
C LEU A 43 -3.87 -3.69 8.05
N GLN A 44 -5.08 -3.78 7.50
CA GLN A 44 -6.30 -4.04 8.26
C GLN A 44 -6.25 -5.38 8.99
N ASP A 45 -5.88 -6.45 8.28
CA ASP A 45 -5.84 -7.83 8.79
C ASP A 45 -4.79 -8.00 9.91
N ASN A 46 -3.82 -7.09 10.00
CA ASN A 46 -2.77 -7.10 11.02
C ASN A 46 -2.97 -6.04 12.11
N GLY A 47 -4.14 -5.38 12.19
CA GLY A 47 -4.46 -4.42 13.24
C GLY A 47 -3.71 -3.08 13.12
N PHE A 48 -3.22 -2.74 11.92
CA PHE A 48 -2.49 -1.50 11.67
C PHE A 48 -3.38 -0.32 11.27
N THR A 49 -4.69 -0.53 11.14
CA THR A 49 -5.65 0.53 10.84
C THR A 49 -6.58 0.78 12.03
N THR A 50 -7.06 2.02 12.16
CA THR A 50 -8.00 2.43 13.22
C THR A 50 -9.46 2.13 12.86
N ARG A 51 -9.72 1.89 11.57
CA ARG A 51 -11.03 1.55 11.00
C ARG A 51 -10.86 0.68 9.76
N ILE A 52 -11.97 0.21 9.22
CA ILE A 52 -12.01 -0.44 7.90
C ILE A 52 -11.93 0.66 6.83
N LEU A 53 -10.87 0.62 6.02
CA LEU A 53 -10.63 1.52 4.89
C LEU A 53 -11.18 0.96 3.59
N LEU A 54 -11.16 -0.36 3.44
CA LEU A 54 -11.70 -1.07 2.29
C LEU A 54 -12.38 -2.35 2.77
N LYS A 55 -13.67 -2.52 2.45
CA LYS A 55 -14.42 -3.73 2.79
C LYS A 55 -13.97 -4.91 1.91
N LYS A 56 -14.24 -6.13 2.38
CA LYS A 56 -13.95 -7.34 1.59
C LYS A 56 -14.70 -7.29 0.25
N GLY A 57 -13.96 -7.39 -0.85
CA GLY A 57 -14.50 -7.36 -2.21
C GLY A 57 -14.78 -5.96 -2.76
N GLU A 58 -14.61 -4.90 -1.96
CA GLU A 58 -14.65 -3.51 -2.43
C GLU A 58 -13.41 -3.22 -3.28
N LYS A 59 -13.58 -2.42 -4.34
CA LYS A 59 -12.52 -2.07 -5.27
C LYS A 59 -11.98 -0.68 -5.00
N ALA A 60 -10.67 -0.53 -5.09
CA ALA A 60 -10.03 0.77 -4.99
C ALA A 60 -10.38 1.62 -6.22
N THR A 61 -10.44 2.94 -6.01
CA THR A 61 -10.75 3.94 -7.04
C THR A 61 -9.65 5.00 -7.09
N ASN A 62 -9.71 5.92 -8.05
CA ASN A 62 -8.78 7.04 -8.13
C ASN A 62 -8.73 7.89 -6.84
N GLU A 63 -9.84 7.93 -6.09
CA GLU A 63 -10.00 8.73 -4.88
C GLU A 63 -9.58 7.99 -3.62
N SER A 64 -9.34 6.68 -3.72
CA SER A 64 -8.85 5.88 -2.60
C SER A 64 -7.54 6.44 -2.06
N GLN A 65 -7.51 6.60 -0.74
CA GLN A 65 -6.43 7.25 -0.02
C GLN A 65 -6.31 6.67 1.39
N ILE A 66 -5.16 6.89 2.01
CA ILE A 66 -4.90 6.60 3.41
C ILE A 66 -4.47 7.91 4.07
N LYS A 67 -5.15 8.29 5.14
CA LYS A 67 -4.77 9.41 5.99
C LYS A 67 -3.94 8.93 7.17
N VAL A 68 -3.28 9.86 7.84
CA VAL A 68 -2.56 9.57 9.07
C VAL A 68 -3.49 8.98 10.14
N GLY A 69 -4.69 9.53 10.29
CA GLY A 69 -5.68 9.06 11.28
C GLY A 69 -6.27 7.68 10.97
N ASP A 70 -6.09 7.17 9.74
CA ASP A 70 -6.55 5.84 9.33
C ASP A 70 -5.63 4.73 9.84
N LEU A 71 -4.40 5.07 10.26
CA LEU A 71 -3.39 4.14 10.75
C LEU A 71 -3.25 4.25 12.27
N THR A 72 -3.00 3.12 12.94
CA THR A 72 -2.53 3.12 14.33
C THR A 72 -1.11 3.68 14.41
N PRO A 73 -0.59 4.06 15.59
CA PRO A 73 0.81 4.47 15.72
C PRO A 73 1.79 3.41 15.17
N GLU A 74 1.55 2.14 15.50
CA GLU A 74 2.29 0.98 15.00
C GLU A 74 2.10 0.81 13.49
N GLY A 75 0.88 1.01 13.00
CA GLY A 75 0.56 0.96 11.58
C GLY A 75 1.29 2.00 10.76
N LEU A 76 1.46 3.21 11.29
CA LEU A 76 2.26 4.25 10.64
C LEU A 76 3.74 3.90 10.58
N LYS A 77 4.31 3.36 11.68
CA LYS A 77 5.69 2.85 11.71
C LYS A 77 5.87 1.73 10.68
N PHE A 78 4.95 0.75 10.67
CA PHE A 78 5.01 -0.37 9.74
C PHE A 78 4.80 0.07 8.28
N TYR A 79 3.94 1.05 8.03
CA TYR A 79 3.77 1.62 6.69
C TYR A 79 5.10 2.13 6.12
N ALA A 80 5.83 2.91 6.93
CA ALA A 80 7.14 3.43 6.54
C ALA A 80 8.20 2.32 6.40
N PHE A 81 8.20 1.33 7.29
CA PHE A 81 9.18 0.24 7.31
C PHE A 81 8.97 -0.81 6.20
N GLY A 82 7.72 -1.26 6.03
CA GLY A 82 7.33 -2.39 5.21
C GLY A 82 6.65 -1.99 3.91
N VAL A 83 5.51 -1.28 3.99
CA VAL A 83 4.65 -1.01 2.82
C VAL A 83 5.36 -0.16 1.77
N ARG A 84 6.06 0.91 2.16
CA ARG A 84 6.86 1.72 1.23
C ARG A 84 7.94 0.91 0.51
N LYS A 85 8.60 -0.01 1.23
CA LYS A 85 9.61 -0.90 0.64
C LYS A 85 9.01 -1.94 -0.28
N TRP A 86 7.79 -2.38 0.00
CA TRP A 86 7.06 -3.30 -0.88
C TRP A 86 6.68 -2.62 -2.19
N ARG A 87 6.22 -1.36 -2.15
CA ARG A 87 5.99 -0.51 -3.32
C ARG A 87 7.25 -0.36 -4.17
N GLU A 88 8.38 0.02 -3.55
CA GLU A 88 9.67 0.13 -4.26
C GLU A 88 10.07 -1.19 -4.96
N LYS A 89 9.86 -2.32 -4.28
CA LYS A 89 10.14 -3.66 -4.85
C LYS A 89 9.21 -3.94 -6.03
N TYR A 90 7.92 -3.67 -5.87
CA TYR A 90 6.93 -3.82 -6.95
C TYR A 90 7.29 -2.96 -8.16
N ASP A 91 7.68 -1.70 -7.96
CA ASP A 91 8.02 -0.77 -9.04
C ASP A 91 9.24 -1.23 -9.86
N ARG A 92 10.19 -1.95 -9.24
CA ARG A 92 11.37 -2.54 -9.91
C ARG A 92 11.12 -3.91 -10.54
N ALA A 93 10.02 -4.58 -10.22
CA ALA A 93 9.72 -5.91 -10.76
C ALA A 93 9.51 -5.86 -12.28
N LYS A 94 10.05 -6.85 -13.01
CA LYS A 94 9.77 -7.02 -14.45
C LYS A 94 8.36 -7.56 -14.68
N ASP A 95 7.97 -8.56 -13.91
CA ASP A 95 6.63 -9.17 -13.94
C ASP A 95 5.76 -8.53 -12.86
N LYS A 96 4.91 -7.58 -13.26
CA LYS A 96 4.01 -6.86 -12.34
C LYS A 96 2.89 -7.74 -11.80
N ILE A 97 2.33 -8.60 -12.64
CA ILE A 97 1.19 -9.45 -12.27
C ILE A 97 1.61 -10.41 -11.15
N ARG A 98 2.78 -11.04 -11.29
CA ARG A 98 3.33 -11.87 -10.23
C ARG A 98 3.65 -11.06 -8.97
N ALA A 99 4.32 -9.92 -9.13
CA ALA A 99 4.77 -9.11 -7.99
C ALA A 99 3.63 -8.53 -7.13
N ILE A 100 2.49 -8.15 -7.74
CA ILE A 100 1.33 -7.63 -6.99
C ILE A 100 0.76 -8.68 -6.04
N ASN A 101 0.79 -9.95 -6.44
CA ASN A 101 0.22 -11.06 -5.67
C ASN A 101 1.26 -11.78 -4.80
N ASP A 102 2.50 -11.30 -4.73
CA ASP A 102 3.56 -11.88 -3.91
C ASP A 102 3.65 -11.17 -2.55
N PHE A 103 3.07 -11.80 -1.54
CA PHE A 103 3.05 -11.32 -0.16
C PHE A 103 4.28 -11.75 0.65
N ALA A 104 5.11 -12.68 0.15
CA ALA A 104 6.22 -13.24 0.94
C ALA A 104 7.21 -12.17 1.42
N PHE A 105 7.39 -11.11 0.63
CA PHE A 105 8.21 -9.97 1.03
C PHE A 105 7.63 -9.20 2.23
N ILE A 106 6.34 -8.85 2.18
CA ILE A 106 5.72 -8.04 3.23
C ILE A 106 5.50 -8.86 4.51
N GLU A 107 5.22 -10.16 4.40
CA GLU A 107 5.15 -11.08 5.54
C GLU A 107 6.49 -11.20 6.25
N LYS A 108 7.59 -11.35 5.50
CA LYS A 108 8.94 -11.32 6.09
C LYS A 108 9.22 -10.00 6.79
N LYS A 109 8.80 -8.87 6.21
CA LYS A 109 8.93 -7.55 6.84
C LYS A 109 8.11 -7.44 8.11
N LEU A 110 6.89 -7.96 8.13
CA LEU A 110 6.05 -8.00 9.33
C LEU A 110 6.71 -8.77 10.47
N LYS A 111 7.27 -9.95 10.18
CA LYS A 111 8.02 -10.73 11.17
C LYS A 111 9.19 -9.95 11.75
N GLN A 112 10.02 -9.34 10.89
CA GLN A 112 11.15 -8.51 11.31
C GLN A 112 10.71 -7.32 12.18
N PHE A 113 9.61 -6.67 11.81
CA PHE A 113 9.08 -5.53 12.54
C PHE A 113 8.61 -5.93 13.94
N ARG A 114 7.88 -7.04 14.08
CA ARG A 114 7.42 -7.55 15.38
C ARG A 114 8.57 -8.02 16.27
N GLU A 115 9.60 -8.64 15.69
CA GLU A 115 10.81 -9.04 16.43
C GLU A 115 11.61 -7.84 16.97
N GLN A 116 11.54 -6.68 16.30
CA GLN A 116 12.19 -5.45 16.76
C GLN A 116 11.44 -4.78 17.90
N GLU A 117 10.12 -4.86 17.95
CA GLU A 117 9.32 -4.27 19.05
C GLU A 117 9.25 -5.17 20.30
N THR A 118 9.68 -6.44 20.20
CA THR A 118 9.75 -7.37 21.35
C THR A 118 11.12 -7.34 22.05
N LYS A 119 12.09 -6.58 21.52
CA LYS A 119 13.42 -6.39 22.10
C LYS A 119 13.55 -5.03 22.77
#